data_AF-A0A2N0Q1V3-F1
#
_entry.id   AF-A0A2N0Q1V3-F1
#
_cell.length_a   1.000
_cell.length_b   1.000
_cell.length_c   1.000
_cell.angle_alpha   90.00
_cell.angle_beta   90.00
_cell.angle_gamma   90.00
#
_symmetry.space_group_name_H-M   'P 1'
#
loop_
_entity.id
_entity.type
_entity.pdbx_description
1 polymer ?
#
loop_
_entity_poly.entity_id
_entity_poly.type
_entity_poly.pdbx_seq_one_letter_code
_entity_poly.pdbx_strand_id
1 'polypeptide(L)'
;SIRDITQEIKTTLELGGRTGLDPELRVGFLKLYGVGVCCGNYPKVLLKEWDRWDKEYKSENDRPDYFDDKQLYAVLIVEYGGVDLEHVKLKNWMQAWSVLTQVGWSTAQAEQSLKFEHRDLHWGNITIKPTKSKSVSYNLLLANINVEVETFGVRACIIDYTLSRMERGDEVIYVDILDEGYFTGKGDYQFDIYRMMREESKGDWKSFWPKTNVFVSIFRLIFYVLCLNNSYYI
;
A
#
# COMPACT_ATOMS: atom_id res chain seq x y z
N SER A 1 -1.61 5.38 -17.48
CA SER A 1 -1.00 6.39 -18.39
C SER A 1 0.42 6.73 -17.92
N ILE A 2 1.24 7.44 -18.71
CA ILE A 2 2.58 7.90 -18.26
C ILE A 2 2.49 8.76 -16.99
N ARG A 3 1.43 9.57 -16.89
CA ARG A 3 1.16 10.42 -15.72
C ARG A 3 0.95 9.58 -14.46
N ASP A 4 0.20 8.48 -14.58
CA ASP A 4 -0.11 7.60 -13.45
C ASP A 4 1.15 6.85 -12.98
N ILE A 5 1.95 6.33 -13.90
CA ILE A 5 3.25 5.70 -13.58
C ILE A 5 4.18 6.71 -12.89
N THR A 6 4.20 7.96 -13.38
CA THR A 6 5.00 9.03 -12.78
C THR A 6 4.52 9.36 -11.37
N GLN A 7 3.21 9.36 -11.13
CA GLN A 7 2.63 9.55 -9.81
C GLN A 7 3.09 8.44 -8.87
N GLU A 8 3.00 7.17 -9.26
CA GLU A 8 3.35 6.03 -8.40
C GLU A 8 4.84 6.06 -8.02
N ILE A 9 5.71 6.36 -8.99
CA ILE A 9 7.15 6.52 -8.76
C ILE A 9 7.42 7.65 -7.75
N LYS A 10 6.76 8.81 -7.92
CA LYS A 10 6.94 9.95 -7.01
C LYS A 10 6.44 9.63 -5.61
N THR A 11 5.27 9.01 -5.49
CA THR A 11 4.69 8.60 -4.20
C THR A 11 5.58 7.60 -3.48
N THR A 12 6.06 6.57 -4.19
CA THR A 12 7.00 5.59 -3.62
C THR A 12 8.31 6.23 -3.18
N LEU A 13 8.81 7.22 -3.94
CA LEU A 13 10.03 7.94 -3.59
C LEU A 13 9.89 8.77 -2.31
N GLU A 14 8.76 9.45 -2.11
CA GLU A 14 8.57 10.26 -0.90
C GLU A 14 8.34 9.41 0.35
N LEU A 15 7.54 8.34 0.25
CA LEU A 15 7.21 7.49 1.39
C LEU A 15 8.36 6.53 1.76
N GLY A 16 9.06 6.00 0.75
CA GLY A 16 10.07 4.94 0.92
C GLY A 16 11.51 5.35 0.60
N GLY A 17 11.74 6.49 -0.03
CA GLY A 17 13.05 6.88 -0.53
C GLY A 17 14.06 7.26 0.56
N ARG A 18 15.35 7.11 0.26
CA ARG A 18 16.43 7.62 1.12
C ARG A 18 16.45 9.16 1.19
N THR A 19 15.90 9.80 0.17
CA THR A 19 15.76 11.26 0.00
C THR A 19 14.34 11.74 0.25
N GLY A 20 13.40 10.86 0.62
CA GLY A 20 12.05 11.25 1.01
C GLY A 20 12.14 12.26 2.16
N LEU A 21 11.34 13.31 2.09
CA LEU A 21 11.48 14.52 2.90
C LEU A 21 11.42 14.27 4.42
N ASP A 22 10.92 13.11 4.86
CA ASP A 22 10.76 12.78 6.26
C ASP A 22 11.31 11.37 6.58
N PRO A 23 12.50 11.27 7.20
CA PRO A 23 13.03 10.01 7.70
C PRO A 23 12.09 9.23 8.61
N GLU A 24 11.15 9.91 9.27
CA GLU A 24 10.21 9.31 10.21
C GLU A 24 9.12 8.50 9.50
N LEU A 25 8.79 8.80 8.24
CA LEU A 25 7.79 8.05 7.45
C LEU A 25 8.23 6.62 7.10
N ARG A 26 9.54 6.35 7.05
CA ARG A 26 10.11 5.06 6.60
C ARG A 26 9.75 3.86 7.48
N VAL A 27 9.10 4.11 8.60
CA VAL A 27 8.67 3.10 9.54
C VAL A 27 7.58 2.22 8.93
N GLY A 28 6.58 2.85 8.32
CA GLY A 28 5.36 2.25 7.80
C GLY A 28 5.34 1.88 6.33
N PHE A 29 6.32 2.33 5.55
CA PHE A 29 6.40 2.14 4.10
C PHE A 29 7.68 1.40 3.72
N LEU A 30 7.66 0.72 2.56
CA LEU A 30 8.83 -0.03 2.09
C LEU A 30 9.92 0.91 1.59
N LYS A 31 11.16 0.61 1.94
CA LYS A 31 12.29 1.38 1.44
C LYS A 31 12.45 1.20 -0.07
N LEU A 32 12.53 2.31 -0.81
CA LEU A 32 12.88 2.33 -2.22
C LEU A 32 14.40 2.38 -2.37
N TYR A 33 14.97 1.40 -3.07
CA TYR A 33 16.40 1.32 -3.37
C TYR A 33 16.77 2.00 -4.68
N GLY A 34 15.87 1.97 -5.67
CA GLY A 34 16.11 2.61 -6.97
C GLY A 34 14.91 2.50 -7.89
N VAL A 35 14.91 3.35 -8.92
CA VAL A 35 13.92 3.34 -10.00
C VAL A 35 14.68 3.39 -11.32
N GLY A 36 14.27 2.56 -12.28
CA GLY A 36 14.81 2.56 -13.63
C GLY A 36 13.70 2.53 -14.67
N VAL A 37 13.92 3.19 -15.79
CA VAL A 37 13.11 2.97 -17.00
C VAL A 37 13.94 2.12 -17.96
N CYS A 38 13.43 0.95 -18.28
CA CYS A 38 14.08 -0.04 -19.14
C CYS A 38 13.37 -0.09 -20.50
N CYS A 39 14.08 -0.46 -21.55
CA CYS A 39 13.52 -0.68 -22.89
C CYS A 39 13.96 -2.07 -23.40
N GLY A 40 13.05 -2.83 -24.00
CA GLY A 40 13.37 -4.13 -24.60
C GLY A 40 12.26 -5.16 -24.42
N ASN A 41 12.49 -6.39 -24.86
CA ASN A 41 11.59 -7.51 -24.56
C ASN A 41 11.67 -7.90 -23.08
N TYR A 42 10.63 -8.60 -22.60
CA TYR A 42 10.64 -9.18 -21.26
C TYR A 42 11.80 -10.18 -21.09
N PRO A 43 12.65 -10.04 -20.06
CA PRO A 43 13.83 -10.89 -19.89
C PRO A 43 13.48 -12.38 -19.81
N LYS A 44 14.18 -13.22 -20.58
CA LYS A 44 13.95 -14.69 -20.61
C LYS A 44 14.01 -15.35 -19.23
N VAL A 45 14.87 -14.85 -18.34
CA VAL A 45 14.97 -15.34 -16.96
C VAL A 45 13.69 -15.04 -16.18
N LEU A 46 13.09 -13.86 -16.35
CA LEU A 46 11.83 -13.50 -15.68
C LEU A 46 10.64 -14.25 -16.29
N LEU A 47 10.62 -14.49 -17.60
CA LEU A 47 9.62 -15.35 -18.23
C LEU A 47 9.62 -16.77 -17.65
N LYS A 48 10.82 -17.34 -17.41
CA LYS A 48 10.94 -18.64 -16.77
C LYS A 48 10.38 -18.65 -15.34
N GLU A 49 10.61 -17.58 -14.59
CA GLU A 49 10.04 -17.46 -13.24
C GLU A 49 8.53 -17.24 -13.26
N TRP A 50 8.01 -16.52 -14.26
CA TRP A 50 6.58 -16.39 -14.52
C TRP A 50 5.94 -17.76 -14.81
N ASP A 51 6.54 -18.54 -15.72
CA ASP A 51 6.06 -19.89 -16.06
C ASP A 51 6.06 -20.84 -14.86
N ARG A 52 7.09 -20.73 -13.99
CA ARG A 52 7.18 -21.49 -12.75
C ARG A 52 6.02 -21.13 -11.81
N TRP A 53 5.76 -19.84 -11.63
CA TRP A 53 4.67 -19.35 -10.78
C TRP A 53 3.30 -19.76 -11.32
N ASP A 54 3.02 -19.54 -12.60
CA ASP A 54 1.72 -19.87 -13.22
C ASP A 54 1.39 -21.37 -13.11
N LYS A 55 2.38 -22.23 -13.26
CA LYS A 55 2.20 -23.68 -13.10
C LYS A 55 1.70 -24.05 -11.70
N GLU A 56 2.17 -23.36 -10.67
CA GLU A 56 1.89 -23.66 -9.27
C GLU A 56 0.63 -22.94 -8.76
N TYR A 57 0.45 -21.67 -9.13
CA TYR A 57 -0.57 -20.79 -8.55
C TYR A 57 -1.68 -20.36 -9.51
N LYS A 58 -1.53 -20.61 -10.83
CA LYS A 58 -2.43 -20.16 -11.89
C LYS A 58 -2.57 -18.64 -11.93
N SER A 59 -1.71 -18.01 -12.73
CA SER A 59 -1.73 -16.56 -12.89
C SER A 59 -3.02 -16.13 -13.59
N GLU A 60 -3.61 -15.05 -13.09
CA GLU A 60 -4.72 -14.36 -13.78
C GLU A 60 -4.21 -13.42 -14.88
N ASN A 61 -2.90 -13.16 -14.93
CA ASN A 61 -2.29 -12.28 -15.91
C ASN A 61 -1.90 -13.05 -17.18
N ASP A 62 -1.88 -12.34 -18.30
CA ASP A 62 -1.27 -12.87 -19.52
C ASP A 62 0.25 -13.02 -19.36
N ARG A 63 0.81 -14.07 -19.97
CA ARG A 63 2.26 -14.26 -20.06
C ARG A 63 2.88 -13.05 -20.78
N PRO A 64 3.86 -12.33 -20.20
CA PRO A 64 4.34 -11.07 -20.77
C PRO A 64 5.38 -11.26 -21.89
N ASP A 65 5.17 -12.18 -22.82
CA ASP A 65 6.09 -12.51 -23.92
C ASP A 65 5.72 -11.88 -25.27
N TYR A 66 4.65 -11.10 -25.31
CA TYR A 66 4.11 -10.46 -26.50
C TYR A 66 4.69 -9.06 -26.77
N PHE A 67 5.50 -8.51 -25.87
CA PHE A 67 6.11 -7.19 -26.02
C PHE A 67 7.34 -7.20 -26.94
N ASP A 68 7.47 -6.16 -27.78
CA ASP A 68 8.62 -5.99 -28.68
C ASP A 68 9.84 -5.34 -28.00
N ASP A 69 10.89 -5.09 -28.78
CA ASP A 69 12.15 -4.51 -28.28
C ASP A 69 12.06 -3.00 -27.98
N LYS A 70 10.93 -2.36 -28.26
CA LYS A 70 10.67 -0.94 -28.02
C LYS A 70 9.79 -0.71 -26.78
N GLN A 71 9.26 -1.77 -26.17
CA GLN A 71 8.46 -1.67 -24.96
C GLN A 71 9.27 -1.02 -23.84
N LEU A 72 8.65 -0.03 -23.17
CA LEU A 72 9.21 0.62 -21.99
C LEU A 72 8.61 0.02 -20.72
N TYR A 73 9.46 -0.19 -19.71
CA TYR A 73 9.04 -0.64 -18.37
C TYR A 73 9.57 0.33 -17.32
N ALA A 74 8.72 0.66 -16.34
CA ALA A 74 9.19 1.21 -15.08
C ALA A 74 9.52 0.06 -14.13
N VAL A 75 10.71 0.09 -13.53
CA VAL A 75 11.19 -0.92 -12.58
C VAL A 75 11.51 -0.23 -11.26
N LEU A 76 10.75 -0.56 -10.23
CA LEU A 76 10.96 -0.08 -8.87
C LEU A 76 11.65 -1.19 -8.07
N ILE A 77 12.81 -0.90 -7.49
CA ILE A 77 13.56 -1.83 -6.64
C ILE A 77 13.26 -1.47 -5.20
N VAL A 78 12.46 -2.27 -4.51
CA VAL A 78 11.97 -1.99 -3.16
C VAL A 78 12.44 -3.04 -2.15
N GLU A 79 12.41 -2.67 -0.87
CA GLU A 79 12.58 -3.58 0.26
C GLU A 79 11.57 -4.72 0.20
N TYR A 80 12.01 -5.94 0.51
CA TYR A 80 11.09 -7.05 0.68
C TYR A 80 10.20 -6.82 1.92
N GLY A 81 8.89 -6.65 1.67
CA GLY A 81 7.87 -6.40 2.69
C GLY A 81 7.36 -7.64 3.42
N GLY A 82 7.60 -8.83 2.86
CA GLY A 82 7.04 -10.08 3.37
C GLY A 82 5.82 -10.51 2.55
N VAL A 83 4.85 -11.12 3.22
CA VAL A 83 3.62 -11.65 2.62
C VAL A 83 2.49 -10.67 2.90
N ASP A 84 1.59 -10.45 1.96
CA ASP A 84 0.42 -9.61 2.16
C ASP A 84 -0.55 -10.18 3.22
N LEU A 85 -1.42 -9.33 3.76
CA LEU A 85 -2.32 -9.68 4.86
C LEU A 85 -3.42 -10.67 4.42
N GLU A 86 -3.73 -10.75 3.13
CA GLU A 86 -4.69 -11.72 2.59
C GLU A 86 -4.16 -13.15 2.67
N HIS A 87 -2.85 -13.35 2.48
CA HIS A 87 -2.22 -14.67 2.47
C HIS A 87 -1.49 -15.04 3.77
N VAL A 88 -1.10 -14.06 4.59
CA VAL A 88 -0.36 -14.33 5.83
C VAL A 88 -1.27 -14.89 6.94
N LYS A 89 -0.74 -15.83 7.72
CA LYS A 89 -1.41 -16.33 8.93
C LYS A 89 -0.83 -15.65 10.17
N LEU A 90 -1.59 -14.73 10.76
CA LEU A 90 -1.25 -14.16 12.06
C LEU A 90 -1.42 -15.21 13.17
N LYS A 91 -0.54 -15.17 14.16
CA LYS A 91 -0.49 -16.21 15.21
C LYS A 91 -1.56 -16.03 16.29
N ASN A 92 -1.98 -14.81 16.55
CA ASN A 92 -2.91 -14.44 17.61
C ASN A 92 -3.47 -13.02 17.39
N TRP A 93 -4.46 -12.65 18.20
CA TRP A 93 -5.10 -11.34 18.14
C TRP A 93 -4.14 -10.17 18.43
N MET A 94 -3.08 -10.39 19.23
CA MET A 94 -2.10 -9.34 19.53
C MET A 94 -1.31 -8.93 18.29
N GLN A 95 -0.96 -9.89 17.42
CA GLN A 95 -0.36 -9.57 16.12
C GLN A 95 -1.34 -8.82 15.22
N ALA A 96 -2.62 -9.20 15.22
CA ALA A 96 -3.64 -8.51 14.43
C ALA A 96 -3.83 -7.05 14.89
N TRP A 97 -3.88 -6.83 16.21
CA TRP A 97 -3.91 -5.50 16.82
C TRP A 97 -2.65 -4.69 16.48
N SER A 98 -1.48 -5.31 16.53
CA SER A 98 -0.21 -4.68 16.16
C SER A 98 -0.21 -4.21 14.71
N VAL A 99 -0.68 -5.06 13.78
CA VAL A 99 -0.77 -4.69 12.36
C VAL A 99 -1.73 -3.52 12.17
N LEU A 100 -2.92 -3.56 12.79
CA LEU A 100 -3.90 -2.47 12.74
C LEU A 100 -3.31 -1.15 13.21
N THR A 101 -2.65 -1.17 14.36
CA THR A 101 -2.08 0.03 14.97
C THR A 101 -0.88 0.54 14.18
N GLN A 102 0.02 -0.33 13.71
CA GLN A 102 1.13 0.07 12.84
C GLN A 102 0.63 0.74 11.56
N VAL A 103 -0.37 0.17 10.89
CA VAL A 103 -0.97 0.75 9.67
C VAL A 103 -1.63 2.09 9.97
N GLY A 104 -2.44 2.17 11.03
CA GLY A 104 -3.10 3.42 11.43
C GLY A 104 -2.12 4.56 11.72
N TRP A 105 -1.07 4.29 12.50
CA TRP A 105 -0.05 5.31 12.80
C TRP A 105 0.80 5.68 11.59
N SER A 106 1.11 4.72 10.70
CA SER A 106 1.82 4.98 9.44
C SER A 106 1.03 5.93 8.54
N THR A 107 -0.28 5.66 8.38
CA THR A 107 -1.17 6.51 7.59
C THR A 107 -1.33 7.88 8.23
N ALA A 108 -1.50 7.98 9.55
CA ALA A 108 -1.63 9.26 10.24
C ALA A 108 -0.37 10.13 10.13
N GLN A 109 0.82 9.51 10.18
CA GLN A 109 2.08 10.20 9.98
C GLN A 109 2.21 10.75 8.55
N ALA A 110 1.91 9.93 7.53
CA ALA A 110 1.90 10.36 6.13
C ALA A 110 0.84 11.44 5.86
N GLU A 111 -0.33 11.34 6.50
CA GLU A 111 -1.39 12.33 6.43
C GLU A 111 -0.92 13.68 6.97
N GLN A 112 -0.28 13.71 8.13
CA GLN A 112 0.26 14.93 8.72
C GLN A 112 1.37 15.54 7.85
N SER A 113 2.34 14.74 7.40
CA SER A 113 3.53 15.25 6.72
C SER A 113 3.29 15.61 5.26
N LEU A 114 2.37 14.90 4.58
CA LEU A 114 2.19 14.99 3.12
C LEU A 114 0.74 15.13 2.68
N LYS A 115 -0.22 15.32 3.60
CA LYS A 115 -1.66 15.23 3.29
C LYS A 115 -1.99 13.98 2.45
N PHE A 116 -1.38 12.87 2.84
CA PHE A 116 -1.46 11.62 2.12
C PHE A 116 -2.86 10.98 2.23
N GLU A 117 -3.33 10.43 1.13
CA GLU A 117 -4.47 9.52 1.06
C GLU A 117 -4.04 8.27 0.28
N HIS A 118 -4.21 7.08 0.85
CA HIS A 118 -3.84 5.84 0.14
C HIS A 118 -4.80 5.53 -1.01
N ARG A 119 -6.10 5.67 -0.74
CA ARG A 119 -7.25 5.41 -1.63
C ARG A 119 -7.41 3.98 -2.15
N ASP A 120 -6.47 3.09 -1.89
CA ASP A 120 -6.64 1.67 -2.22
C ASP A 120 -6.06 0.71 -1.17
N LEU A 121 -6.26 1.01 0.11
CA LEU A 121 -5.64 0.24 1.19
C LEU A 121 -6.46 -1.01 1.55
N HIS A 122 -6.60 -1.95 0.62
CA HIS A 122 -7.10 -3.28 0.93
C HIS A 122 -6.00 -4.13 1.59
N TRP A 123 -6.39 -5.26 2.18
CA TRP A 123 -5.47 -6.18 2.87
C TRP A 123 -4.34 -6.75 1.98
N GLY A 124 -4.51 -6.78 0.66
CA GLY A 124 -3.45 -7.16 -0.29
C GLY A 124 -2.32 -6.12 -0.32
N ASN A 125 -2.62 -4.88 0.04
CA ASN A 125 -1.70 -3.75 0.06
C ASN A 125 -1.06 -3.51 1.44
N ILE A 126 -1.16 -4.51 2.33
CA ILE A 126 -0.51 -4.51 3.64
C ILE A 126 0.40 -5.73 3.71
N THR A 127 1.71 -5.52 3.65
CA THR A 127 2.71 -6.59 3.75
C THR A 127 3.18 -6.79 5.18
N ILE A 128 3.43 -8.04 5.55
CA ILE A 128 3.82 -8.45 6.89
C ILE A 128 5.07 -9.33 6.83
N LYS A 129 6.06 -8.97 7.65
CA LYS A 129 7.27 -9.78 7.85
C LYS A 129 7.64 -9.94 9.33
N PRO A 130 8.34 -11.04 9.68
CA PRO A 130 8.88 -11.19 11.03
C PRO A 130 9.87 -10.07 11.38
N THR A 131 9.86 -9.63 12.63
CA THR A 131 10.82 -8.67 13.16
C THR A 131 11.33 -9.07 14.55
N LYS A 132 12.57 -8.70 14.86
CA LYS A 132 13.17 -8.85 16.19
C LYS A 132 12.95 -7.61 17.06
N SER A 133 12.58 -6.48 16.47
CA SER A 133 12.27 -5.26 17.22
C SER A 133 11.01 -5.49 18.05
N LYS A 134 11.08 -5.21 19.36
CA LYS A 134 9.94 -5.37 20.28
C LYS A 134 8.84 -4.35 20.01
N SER A 135 9.24 -3.18 19.53
CA SER A 135 8.36 -2.05 19.27
C SER A 135 8.81 -1.28 18.04
N VAL A 136 7.92 -0.42 17.57
CA VAL A 136 8.13 0.54 16.50
C VAL A 136 7.58 1.90 16.97
N SER A 137 8.35 2.97 16.77
CA SER A 137 7.94 4.32 17.18
C SER A 137 7.44 5.12 15.98
N TYR A 138 6.35 5.85 16.19
CA TYR A 138 5.76 6.81 15.26
C TYR A 138 5.78 8.19 15.89
N ASN A 139 6.22 9.18 15.12
CA ASN A 139 6.31 10.57 15.58
C ASN A 139 5.45 11.45 14.66
N LEU A 140 4.48 12.12 15.26
CA LEU A 140 3.59 13.08 14.62
C LEU A 140 3.95 14.46 15.18
N LEU A 141 4.97 15.08 14.57
CA LEU A 141 5.55 16.34 15.01
C LEU A 141 4.55 17.49 15.17
N LEU A 142 3.61 17.68 14.22
CA LEU A 142 2.63 18.77 14.29
C LEU A 142 1.61 18.57 15.43
N ALA A 143 1.29 17.31 15.74
CA ALA A 143 0.40 16.97 16.85
C ALA A 143 1.14 16.85 18.20
N ASN A 144 2.47 16.91 18.21
CA ASN A 144 3.32 16.61 19.36
C ASN A 144 2.99 15.24 19.99
N ILE A 145 2.79 14.24 19.14
CA ILE A 145 2.48 12.86 19.56
C ILE A 145 3.67 11.97 19.21
N ASN A 146 4.17 11.23 20.20
CA ASN A 146 5.07 10.11 19.99
C ASN A 146 4.39 8.85 20.54
N VAL A 147 4.25 7.83 19.70
CA VAL A 147 3.65 6.55 20.10
C VAL A 147 4.62 5.43 19.82
N GLU A 148 4.75 4.54 20.79
CA GLU A 148 5.46 3.28 20.66
C GLU A 148 4.44 2.14 20.54
N VAL A 149 4.51 1.39 19.44
CA VAL A 149 3.61 0.27 19.13
C VAL A 149 4.39 -1.02 19.30
N GLU A 150 3.93 -1.92 20.18
CA GLU A 150 4.49 -3.26 20.30
C GLU A 150 4.26 -4.07 19.01
N THR A 151 5.32 -4.72 18.51
CA THR A 151 5.28 -5.45 17.23
C THR A 151 4.67 -6.84 17.35
N PHE A 152 4.72 -7.44 18.55
CA PHE A 152 4.44 -8.87 18.75
C PHE A 152 5.15 -9.77 17.72
N GLY A 153 6.36 -9.37 17.31
CA GLY A 153 7.20 -10.09 16.35
C GLY A 153 6.85 -9.90 14.88
N VAL A 154 5.93 -8.98 14.53
CA VAL A 154 5.57 -8.65 13.14
C VAL A 154 5.74 -7.16 12.82
N ARG A 155 6.25 -6.86 11.62
CA ARG A 155 6.28 -5.51 11.06
C ARG A 155 5.30 -5.46 9.89
N ALA A 156 4.40 -4.48 9.91
CA ALA A 156 3.48 -4.19 8.81
C ALA A 156 4.04 -3.05 7.95
N CYS A 157 3.87 -3.14 6.64
CA CYS A 157 4.22 -2.07 5.70
C CYS A 157 3.12 -1.88 4.64
N ILE A 158 2.78 -0.64 4.36
CA ILE A 158 1.80 -0.24 3.35
C ILE A 158 2.48 -0.16 1.98
N ILE A 159 1.85 -0.71 0.95
CA ILE A 159 2.37 -0.77 -0.43
C ILE A 159 1.29 -0.37 -1.45
N ASP A 160 1.69 -0.28 -2.72
CA ASP A 160 0.82 0.03 -3.87
C ASP A 160 0.12 1.39 -3.76
N TYR A 161 0.76 2.39 -4.36
CA TYR A 161 0.30 3.77 -4.30
C TYR A 161 -0.36 4.24 -5.60
N THR A 162 -0.83 3.28 -6.43
CA THR A 162 -1.36 3.53 -7.78
C THR A 162 -2.49 4.55 -7.79
N LEU A 163 -3.36 4.53 -6.77
CA LEU A 163 -4.49 5.47 -6.65
C LEU A 163 -4.25 6.58 -5.62
N SER A 164 -3.08 6.61 -5.00
CA SER A 164 -2.80 7.49 -3.87
C SER A 164 -2.70 8.96 -4.27
N ARG A 165 -2.85 9.82 -3.26
CA ARG A 165 -2.74 11.26 -3.38
C ARG A 165 -1.86 11.82 -2.26
N MET A 166 -1.01 12.80 -2.56
CA MET A 166 -0.26 13.55 -1.56
C MET A 166 0.16 14.94 -2.05
N GLU A 167 0.62 15.76 -1.14
CA GLU A 167 1.23 17.07 -1.37
C GLU A 167 2.72 17.02 -1.02
N ARG A 168 3.55 17.50 -1.96
CA ARG A 168 4.99 17.64 -1.79
C ARG A 168 5.40 19.07 -2.15
N GLY A 169 5.64 19.89 -1.13
CA GLY A 169 5.82 21.32 -1.34
C GLY A 169 4.59 21.90 -2.03
N ASP A 170 4.78 22.53 -3.19
CA ASP A 170 3.68 23.10 -3.99
C ASP A 170 3.08 22.11 -5.01
N GLU A 171 3.60 20.88 -5.10
CA GLU A 171 3.13 19.86 -6.03
C GLU A 171 2.07 18.95 -5.39
N VAL A 172 0.93 18.78 -6.08
CA VAL A 172 -0.06 17.74 -5.74
C VAL A 172 0.16 16.53 -6.65
N ILE A 173 0.52 15.41 -6.05
CA ILE A 173 0.80 14.13 -6.71
C ILE A 173 -0.42 13.24 -6.52
N TYR A 174 -1.15 12.93 -7.59
CA TYR A 174 -2.43 12.21 -7.52
C TYR A 174 -2.81 11.58 -8.88
N VAL A 175 -3.74 10.63 -8.84
CA VAL A 175 -4.38 10.03 -10.03
C VAL A 175 -5.87 10.40 -10.05
N ASP A 176 -6.37 10.69 -11.25
CA ASP A 176 -7.81 10.85 -11.50
C ASP A 176 -8.44 9.46 -11.67
N ILE A 177 -9.31 9.04 -10.73
CA ILE A 177 -9.98 7.73 -10.79
C ILE A 177 -11.20 7.86 -11.72
N LEU A 178 -10.95 7.69 -13.02
CA LEU A 178 -11.95 7.86 -14.08
C LEU A 178 -12.62 6.55 -14.51
N ASP A 179 -12.01 5.41 -14.20
CA ASP A 179 -12.54 4.11 -14.58
C ASP A 179 -13.78 3.77 -13.74
N GLU A 180 -14.94 3.68 -14.40
CA GLU A 180 -16.22 3.32 -13.79
C GLU A 180 -16.24 1.89 -13.24
N GLY A 181 -15.30 1.03 -13.65
CA GLY A 181 -15.09 -0.31 -13.09
C GLY A 181 -14.91 -0.28 -11.57
N TYR A 182 -14.17 0.69 -11.03
CA TYR A 182 -13.98 0.85 -9.59
C TYR A 182 -15.31 1.08 -8.83
N PHE A 183 -16.27 1.75 -9.45
CA PHE A 183 -17.52 2.15 -8.78
C PHE A 183 -18.68 1.17 -9.01
N THR A 184 -18.58 0.34 -10.06
CA THR A 184 -19.63 -0.61 -10.45
C THR A 184 -19.43 -2.03 -9.91
N GLY A 185 -18.23 -2.34 -9.40
CA GLY A 185 -17.93 -3.61 -8.75
C GLY A 185 -18.85 -3.95 -7.57
N LYS A 186 -19.07 -5.24 -7.34
CA LYS A 186 -19.97 -5.80 -6.32
C LYS A 186 -19.38 -7.08 -5.73
N GLY A 187 -19.90 -7.50 -4.58
CA GLY A 187 -19.51 -8.77 -3.93
C GLY A 187 -18.37 -8.63 -2.92
N ASP A 188 -17.71 -7.48 -2.88
CA ASP A 188 -16.70 -7.13 -1.89
C ASP A 188 -16.96 -5.71 -1.36
N TYR A 189 -16.74 -5.51 -0.05
CA TYR A 189 -16.85 -4.21 0.60
C TYR A 189 -15.81 -3.21 0.08
N GLN A 190 -14.70 -3.68 -0.48
CA GLN A 190 -13.74 -2.82 -1.20
C GLN A 190 -14.43 -1.94 -2.25
N PHE A 191 -15.43 -2.45 -2.96
CA PHE A 191 -16.18 -1.67 -3.94
C PHE A 191 -17.09 -0.61 -3.31
N ASP A 192 -17.62 -0.85 -2.10
CA ASP A 192 -18.35 0.17 -1.34
C ASP A 192 -17.40 1.32 -0.96
N ILE A 193 -16.15 1.02 -0.61
CA ILE A 193 -15.16 2.05 -0.27
C ILE A 193 -14.90 2.98 -1.46
N TYR A 194 -14.72 2.47 -2.69
CA TYR A 194 -14.56 3.34 -3.86
C TYR A 194 -15.76 4.27 -4.07
N ARG A 195 -16.99 3.76 -3.90
CA ARG A 195 -18.22 4.59 -3.98
C ARG A 195 -18.25 5.66 -2.89
N MET A 196 -17.94 5.30 -1.65
CA MET A 196 -17.89 6.24 -0.51
C MET A 196 -16.83 7.33 -0.74
N MET A 197 -15.66 6.98 -1.27
CA MET A 197 -14.63 7.97 -1.60
C MET A 197 -15.06 8.90 -2.76
N ARG A 198 -15.75 8.38 -3.79
CA ARG A 198 -16.29 9.21 -4.88
C ARG A 198 -17.35 10.17 -4.38
N GLU A 199 -18.22 9.72 -3.47
CA GLU A 199 -19.23 10.56 -2.84
C GLU A 199 -18.60 11.67 -1.98
N GLU A 200 -17.63 11.32 -1.13
CA GLU A 200 -16.92 12.27 -0.27
C GLU A 200 -16.15 13.32 -1.09
N SER A 201 -15.37 12.87 -2.08
CA SER A 201 -14.58 13.75 -2.94
C SER A 201 -15.42 14.51 -3.96
N LYS A 202 -16.66 14.11 -4.20
CA LYS A 202 -17.51 14.61 -5.30
C LYS A 202 -16.83 14.51 -6.67
N GLY A 203 -15.94 13.53 -6.83
CA GLY A 203 -15.11 13.35 -8.02
C GLY A 203 -13.88 14.26 -8.10
N ASP A 204 -13.64 15.13 -7.10
CA ASP A 204 -12.40 15.90 -6.99
C ASP A 204 -11.32 15.07 -6.30
N TRP A 205 -10.62 14.26 -7.10
CA TRP A 205 -9.50 13.44 -6.66
C TRP A 205 -8.22 14.24 -6.37
N LYS A 206 -8.17 15.54 -6.71
CA LYS A 206 -6.97 16.35 -6.48
C LYS A 206 -6.96 16.94 -5.07
N SER A 207 -8.11 17.40 -4.60
CA SER A 207 -8.26 17.94 -3.25
C SER A 207 -7.96 16.91 -2.17
N PHE A 208 -7.70 17.40 -0.96
CA PHE A 208 -7.39 16.58 0.20
C PHE A 208 -8.65 16.17 0.94
N TRP A 209 -8.91 14.87 1.01
CA TRP A 209 -10.07 14.27 1.67
C TRP A 209 -9.60 13.21 2.69
N PRO A 210 -9.07 13.59 3.86
CA PRO A 210 -8.44 12.65 4.81
C PRO A 210 -9.38 11.53 5.29
N LYS A 211 -10.70 11.76 5.24
CA LYS A 211 -11.71 10.76 5.58
C LYS A 211 -11.63 9.50 4.70
N THR A 212 -11.04 9.58 3.50
CA THR A 212 -10.80 8.40 2.64
C THR A 212 -9.86 7.40 3.33
N ASN A 213 -8.86 7.84 4.09
CA ASN A 213 -7.99 6.98 4.89
C ASN A 213 -8.77 6.22 5.97
N VAL A 214 -9.76 6.87 6.58
CA VAL A 214 -10.63 6.26 7.60
C VAL A 214 -11.49 5.16 6.98
N PHE A 215 -12.00 5.36 5.77
CA PHE A 215 -12.80 4.36 5.06
C PHE A 215 -12.03 3.07 4.78
N VAL A 216 -10.81 3.20 4.24
CA VAL A 216 -9.98 2.04 3.86
C VAL A 216 -9.36 1.33 5.07
N SER A 217 -8.95 2.07 6.12
CA SER A 217 -8.14 1.52 7.22
C SER A 217 -8.94 0.72 8.25
N ILE A 218 -10.26 0.97 8.37
CA ILE A 218 -11.01 0.60 9.58
C ILE A 218 -11.85 -0.67 9.40
N PHE A 219 -12.51 -0.88 8.27
CA PHE A 219 -13.62 -1.83 8.28
C PHE A 219 -13.22 -3.31 8.17
N ARG A 220 -12.34 -3.69 7.23
CA ARG A 220 -11.99 -5.11 7.05
C ARG A 220 -10.95 -5.61 8.03
N LEU A 221 -10.01 -4.75 8.42
CA LEU A 221 -8.96 -5.09 9.38
C LEU A 221 -9.53 -5.30 10.79
N ILE A 222 -10.49 -4.47 11.22
CA ILE A 222 -11.22 -4.68 12.47
C ILE A 222 -12.02 -5.98 12.41
N PHE A 223 -12.70 -6.27 11.29
CA PHE A 223 -13.44 -7.52 11.13
C PHE A 223 -12.50 -8.74 11.22
N TYR A 224 -11.33 -8.69 10.58
CA TYR A 224 -10.31 -9.75 10.67
C TYR A 224 -9.79 -9.95 12.12
N VAL A 225 -9.51 -8.85 12.84
CA VAL A 225 -9.14 -8.89 14.27
C VAL A 225 -10.27 -9.52 15.11
N LEU A 226 -11.52 -9.14 14.85
CA LEU A 226 -12.70 -9.67 15.56
C LEU A 226 -12.96 -11.15 15.23
N CYS A 227 -12.75 -11.58 13.99
CA CYS A 227 -12.88 -12.97 13.58
C CYS A 227 -11.82 -13.87 14.21
N LEU A 228 -10.57 -13.41 14.31
CA LEU A 228 -9.51 -14.14 15.02
C LEU A 228 -9.84 -14.32 16.51
N ASN A 229 -10.55 -13.37 17.14
CA ASN A 229 -11.02 -13.51 18.51
C ASN A 229 -12.10 -14.60 18.67
N ASN A 230 -12.97 -14.78 17.68
CA ASN A 230 -14.02 -15.81 17.73
C ASN A 230 -13.49 -17.24 17.51
N SER A 231 -12.30 -17.42 16.93
CA SER A 231 -11.65 -18.74 16.82
C SER A 231 -11.04 -19.25 18.13
N TYR A 232 -11.02 -18.44 19.21
CA TYR A 232 -10.58 -18.85 20.54
C TYR A 232 -11.75 -19.19 21.50
N TYR A 233 -13.00 -19.12 21.03
CA TYR A 233 -14.21 -19.42 21.82
C TYR A 233 -15.04 -20.59 21.24
N ILE A 234 -14.42 -21.52 20.51
CA ILE A 234 -15.01 -22.82 20.14
C ILE A 234 -14.09 -23.94 20.59
#